data_AF-A0A6N6Z6F8-F1
#
_entry.id   AF-A0A6N6Z6F8-F1
#
_cell.length_a   1.000
_cell.length_b   1.000
_cell.length_c   1.000
_cell.angle_alpha   90.00
_cell.angle_beta   90.00
_cell.angle_gamma   90.00
#
_symmetry.space_group_name_H-M   'P 1'
#
loop_
_entity.id
_entity.type
_entity.pdbx_description
1 polymer ?
#
loop_
_entity_poly.entity_id
_entity_poly.type
_entity_poly.pdbx_seq_one_letter_code
_entity_poly.pdbx_strand_id
1 'polypeptide(L)'
;MAAAAEKSNRPLWLATLMLLAIFAFSSSQKPPPAAILPLWHYDKIGHFGVFGLLATAWIRAGLRTPFAVLLVIAYSYLDETMQGLNPYRVFDLTDLLANSCGAIVAALAWQYWAHYRRILETRVRIPRR
;
A
#
# COMPACT_ATOMS: atom_id res chain seq x y z
N MET A 1 26.35 -31.30 -12.55
CA MET A 1 26.58 -30.23 -11.57
C MET A 1 25.37 -29.31 -11.61
N ALA A 2 24.46 -29.46 -10.64
CA ALA A 2 23.21 -28.70 -10.58
C ALA A 2 23.52 -27.23 -10.26
N ALA A 3 23.13 -26.31 -11.15
CA ALA A 3 23.14 -24.89 -10.85
C ALA A 3 22.19 -24.66 -9.68
N ALA A 4 22.74 -24.30 -8.52
CA ALA A 4 21.96 -23.86 -7.37
C ALA A 4 21.11 -22.67 -7.82
N ALA A 5 19.79 -22.86 -7.87
CA ALA A 5 18.84 -21.80 -8.14
C ALA A 5 19.04 -20.72 -7.06
N GLU A 6 19.68 -19.62 -7.45
CA GLU A 6 19.83 -18.44 -6.63
C GLU A 6 18.42 -17.96 -6.26
N LYS A 7 18.00 -18.23 -5.02
CA LYS A 7 16.66 -17.91 -4.52
C LYS A 7 16.54 -16.40 -4.56
N SER A 8 15.90 -15.86 -5.59
CA SER A 8 15.61 -14.44 -5.75
C SER A 8 14.98 -13.93 -4.45
N ASN A 9 15.75 -13.19 -3.64
CA ASN A 9 15.30 -12.59 -2.39
C ASN A 9 14.34 -11.44 -2.71
N ARG A 10 13.14 -11.78 -3.19
CA ARG A 10 12.06 -10.83 -3.42
C ARG A 10 11.55 -10.42 -2.04
N PRO A 11 11.66 -9.14 -1.65
CA PRO A 11 11.47 -8.72 -0.26
C PRO A 11 9.98 -8.68 0.11
N LEU A 12 9.37 -9.85 0.27
CA LEU A 12 7.99 -10.03 0.74
C LEU A 12 7.75 -9.31 2.07
N TRP A 13 8.77 -9.29 2.94
CA TRP A 13 8.73 -8.65 4.24
C TRP A 13 8.30 -7.17 4.16
N LEU A 14 8.66 -6.45 3.10
CA LEU A 14 8.29 -5.04 2.96
C LEU A 14 6.78 -4.89 2.78
N ALA A 15 6.17 -5.68 1.88
CA ALA A 15 4.73 -5.66 1.65
C ALA A 15 3.97 -6.08 2.92
N THR A 16 4.48 -7.08 3.64
CA THR A 16 3.90 -7.51 4.92
C THR A 16 3.99 -6.43 6.00
N LEU A 17 5.16 -5.79 6.16
CA LEU A 17 5.33 -4.71 7.13
C LEU A 17 4.43 -3.51 6.81
N MET A 18 4.28 -3.16 5.53
CA MET A 18 3.36 -2.10 5.11
C MET A 18 1.91 -2.44 5.49
N LEU A 19 1.46 -3.66 5.21
CA LEU A 19 0.11 -4.12 5.59
C LEU A 19 -0.10 -4.01 7.10
N LEU A 20 0.84 -4.51 7.91
CA LEU A 20 0.76 -4.42 9.36
C LEU A 20 0.75 -2.98 9.87
N ALA A 21 1.56 -2.11 9.27
CA ALA A 21 1.63 -0.70 9.63
C ALA A 21 0.32 0.04 9.30
N ILE A 22 -0.26 -0.22 8.12
CA ILE A 22 -1.56 0.35 7.71
C ILE A 22 -2.64 -0.09 8.69
N PHE A 23 -2.76 -1.39 8.97
CA PHE A 23 -3.76 -1.93 9.89
C PHE A 23 -3.62 -1.34 11.30
N ALA A 24 -2.40 -1.29 11.84
CA ALA A 24 -2.14 -0.72 13.16
C ALA A 24 -2.45 0.78 13.24
N PHE A 25 -2.10 1.54 12.20
CA PHE A 25 -2.40 2.98 12.13
C PHE A 25 -3.91 3.23 12.00
N SER A 26 -4.58 2.49 11.12
CA SER A 26 -6.02 2.55 10.87
C SER A 26 -6.83 2.18 12.13
N SER A 27 -6.44 1.12 12.82
CA SER A 27 -7.12 0.64 14.03
C SER A 27 -6.89 1.52 15.27
N SER A 28 -5.87 2.39 15.28
CA SER A 28 -5.50 3.21 16.43
C SER A 28 -6.05 4.65 16.39
N GLN A 29 -6.87 4.97 15.40
CA GLN A 29 -7.47 6.31 15.26
C GLN A 29 -8.37 6.65 16.45
N LYS A 30 -8.17 7.86 16.98
CA LYS A 30 -8.90 8.46 18.10
C LYS A 30 -9.85 9.55 17.59
N PRO A 31 -10.86 9.96 18.38
CA PRO A 31 -11.71 11.08 17.99
C PRO A 31 -10.86 12.32 17.68
N PRO A 32 -11.13 13.03 16.57
CA PRO A 32 -10.38 14.22 16.23
C PRO A 32 -10.56 15.29 17.33
N PRO A 33 -9.50 16.01 17.73
CA PRO A 33 -9.64 17.18 18.57
C PRO A 33 -10.60 18.19 17.93
N ALA A 34 -11.46 18.82 18.72
CA ALA A 34 -12.52 19.72 18.26
C ALA A 34 -12.07 20.93 17.41
N ALA A 35 -10.76 21.16 17.27
CA ALA A 35 -10.17 22.33 16.62
C ALA A 35 -9.43 22.02 15.29
N ILE A 36 -9.44 20.78 14.79
CA ILE A 36 -8.75 20.47 13.52
C ILE A 36 -9.68 20.77 12.34
N LEU A 37 -9.26 21.72 11.49
CA LEU A 37 -9.86 21.96 10.17
C LEU A 37 -9.93 20.63 9.40
N PRO A 38 -11.07 20.27 8.78
CA PRO A 38 -11.20 18.99 8.09
C PRO A 38 -10.26 18.94 6.89
N LEU A 39 -9.11 18.27 7.04
CA LEU A 39 -8.13 18.00 5.98
C LEU A 39 -8.62 16.89 5.02
N TRP A 40 -9.92 16.88 4.69
CA TRP A 40 -10.61 15.78 3.99
C TRP A 40 -9.95 15.40 2.66
N HIS A 41 -9.37 16.36 1.95
CA HIS A 41 -8.75 16.12 0.65
C HIS A 41 -7.37 15.45 0.72
N TYR A 42 -6.59 15.68 1.79
CA TYR A 42 -5.26 15.10 1.93
C TYR A 42 -5.31 13.63 2.31
N ASP A 43 -6.34 13.25 3.08
CA ASP A 43 -6.58 11.87 3.52
C ASP A 43 -6.67 10.91 2.33
N LYS A 44 -7.51 11.25 1.34
CA LYS A 44 -7.74 10.44 0.13
C LYS A 44 -6.52 10.31 -0.77
N ILE A 45 -5.68 11.36 -0.84
CA ILE A 45 -4.41 11.31 -1.58
C ILE A 45 -3.44 10.36 -0.88
N GLY A 46 -3.42 10.38 0.46
CA GLY A 46 -2.67 9.42 1.28
C GLY A 46 -3.10 7.98 1.01
N HIS A 47 -4.41 7.71 1.05
CA HIS A 47 -5.01 6.43 0.71
C HIS A 47 -4.58 5.93 -0.68
N PHE A 48 -4.74 6.77 -1.70
CA PHE A 48 -4.31 6.46 -3.06
C PHE A 48 -2.81 6.10 -3.13
N GLY A 49 -1.95 6.91 -2.52
CA GLY A 49 -0.50 6.71 -2.55
C GLY A 49 -0.05 5.46 -1.80
N VAL A 50 -0.50 5.28 -0.56
CA VAL A 50 -0.08 4.18 0.32
C VAL A 50 -0.51 2.82 -0.23
N PHE A 51 -1.77 2.70 -0.68
CA PHE A 51 -2.27 1.44 -1.25
C PHE A 51 -1.68 1.16 -2.64
N GLY A 52 -1.34 2.20 -3.42
CA GLY A 52 -0.56 2.05 -4.64
C GLY A 52 0.86 1.51 -4.40
N LEU A 53 1.54 2.01 -3.37
CA LEU A 53 2.85 1.49 -2.96
C LEU A 53 2.75 0.06 -2.42
N LEU A 54 1.69 -0.27 -1.67
CA LEU A 54 1.45 -1.63 -1.19
C LEU A 54 1.27 -2.61 -2.36
N ALA A 55 0.47 -2.25 -3.38
CA ALA A 55 0.32 -3.06 -4.59
C ALA A 55 1.67 -3.24 -5.31
N THR A 56 2.46 -2.16 -5.42
CA THR A 56 3.79 -2.20 -6.02
C THR A 56 4.74 -3.13 -5.24
N ALA A 57 4.68 -3.10 -3.91
CA ALA A 57 5.49 -3.97 -3.05
C ALA A 57 5.14 -5.45 -3.25
N TRP A 58 3.85 -5.79 -3.37
CA TRP A 58 3.41 -7.15 -3.70
C TRP A 58 3.89 -7.63 -5.07
N ILE A 59 3.81 -6.77 -6.09
CA ILE A 59 4.31 -7.08 -7.44
C ILE A 59 5.82 -7.31 -7.41
N ARG A 60 6.58 -6.46 -6.69
CA ARG A 60 8.03 -6.62 -6.49
C ARG A 60 8.38 -7.88 -5.71
N ALA A 61 7.55 -8.27 -4.75
CA ALA A 61 7.67 -9.52 -4.01
C ALA A 61 7.44 -10.76 -4.91
N GLY A 62 6.97 -10.56 -6.15
CA GLY A 62 6.81 -11.60 -7.16
C GLY A 62 5.37 -12.07 -7.35
N LEU A 63 4.40 -11.42 -6.71
CA LEU A 63 2.99 -11.71 -6.94
C LEU A 63 2.59 -11.22 -8.33
N ARG A 64 1.76 -11.99 -9.04
CA ARG A 64 1.25 -11.57 -10.35
C ARG A 64 0.39 -10.31 -10.16
N THR A 65 0.56 -9.34 -11.05
CA THR A 65 -0.12 -8.03 -11.01
C THR A 65 -1.61 -8.06 -10.68
N PRO A 66 -2.46 -8.87 -11.36
CA PRO A 66 -3.89 -8.91 -11.01
C PRO A 66 -4.13 -9.42 -9.58
N PHE A 67 -3.36 -10.39 -9.11
CA PHE A 67 -3.48 -10.90 -7.74
C PHE A 67 -2.99 -9.89 -6.70
N ALA A 68 -1.95 -9.11 -7.00
CA ALA A 68 -1.51 -8.02 -6.12
C ALA A 68 -2.57 -6.94 -5.97
N VAL A 69 -3.22 -6.53 -7.07
CA VAL A 69 -4.33 -5.56 -7.03
C VAL A 69 -5.52 -6.12 -6.26
N LEU A 70 -5.95 -7.34 -6.57
CA LEU A 70 -7.08 -7.99 -5.88
C LEU A 70 -6.83 -8.15 -4.39
N LEU A 71 -5.61 -8.53 -4.00
CA LEU A 71 -5.23 -8.68 -2.60
C LEU A 71 -5.31 -7.35 -1.85
N VAL A 72 -4.83 -6.26 -2.46
CA VAL A 72 -4.89 -4.91 -1.87
C VAL A 72 -6.32 -4.41 -1.75
N ILE A 73 -7.17 -4.63 -2.77
CA ILE A 73 -8.60 -4.26 -2.72
C ILE A 73 -9.30 -5.05 -1.61
N ALA A 74 -9.13 -6.37 -1.57
CA ALA A 74 -9.73 -7.22 -0.55
C ALA A 74 -9.28 -6.83 0.87
N TYR A 75 -7.98 -6.56 1.04
CA TYR A 75 -7.44 -6.05 2.30
C TYR A 75 -8.05 -4.69 2.66
N SER A 76 -8.14 -3.75 1.72
CA SER A 76 -8.70 -2.42 1.98
C SER A 76 -10.18 -2.47 2.38
N TYR A 77 -10.97 -3.36 1.77
CA TYR A 77 -12.36 -3.58 2.15
C TYR A 77 -12.48 -4.16 3.57
N LEU A 78 -11.62 -5.12 3.91
CA LEU A 78 -11.58 -5.69 5.25
C LEU A 78 -11.16 -4.65 6.28
N ASP A 79 -10.13 -3.85 6.01
CA ASP A 79 -9.65 -2.79 6.89
C ASP A 79 -10.77 -1.77 7.18
N GLU A 80 -11.47 -1.31 6.14
CA GLU A 80 -12.57 -0.36 6.26
C GLU A 80 -13.76 -0.95 7.04
N THR A 81 -14.05 -2.23 6.84
CA THR A 81 -15.08 -2.95 7.61
C THR A 81 -14.70 -3.02 9.09
N MET A 82 -13.43 -3.28 9.40
CA MET A 82 -12.93 -3.31 10.78
C MET A 82 -12.90 -1.91 11.41
N GLN A 83 -12.58 -0.87 10.64
CA GLN A 83 -12.72 0.52 11.07
C GLN A 83 -14.18 0.86 11.39
N GLY A 84 -15.15 0.34 10.66
CA GLY A 84 -16.58 0.52 10.98
C GLY A 84 -17.00 -0.04 12.34
N LEU A 85 -16.18 -0.90 12.97
CA LEU A 85 -16.39 -1.37 14.35
C LEU A 85 -15.79 -0.42 15.39
N ASN A 86 -14.96 0.55 14.98
CA ASN A 86 -14.46 1.61 15.85
C ASN A 86 -15.56 2.67 16.02
N PRO A 87 -16.02 2.99 17.24
CA PRO A 87 -17.08 3.98 17.48
C PRO A 87 -16.78 5.39 16.96
N TYR A 88 -15.50 5.68 16.69
CA TYR A 88 -15.02 6.99 16.22
C TYR A 88 -14.73 7.04 14.72
N ARG A 89 -14.93 5.93 14.00
CA ARG A 89 -14.76 5.86 12.55
C ARG A 89 -16.06 5.34 11.93
N VAL A 90 -16.27 5.76 10.69
CA VAL A 90 -17.41 5.31 9.89
C VAL A 90 -16.81 4.73 8.62
N PHE A 91 -17.39 3.64 8.14
CA PHE A 91 -17.05 3.08 6.84
C PHE A 91 -17.19 4.17 5.75
N ASP A 92 -16.10 4.49 5.07
CA ASP A 92 -16.05 5.45 3.97
C ASP A 92 -15.80 4.74 2.62
N LEU A 93 -16.85 4.69 1.80
CA LEU A 93 -16.75 4.13 0.45
C LEU A 93 -15.75 4.89 -0.43
N THR A 94 -15.54 6.18 -0.17
CA THR A 94 -14.60 6.99 -0.94
C THR A 94 -13.14 6.68 -0.61
N ASP A 95 -12.84 6.18 0.59
CA ASP A 95 -11.50 5.67 0.94
C ASP A 95 -11.25 4.34 0.24
N LEU A 96 -12.24 3.44 0.22
CA LEU A 96 -12.17 2.19 -0.56
C LEU A 96 -11.91 2.45 -2.05
N LEU A 97 -12.58 3.47 -2.63
CA LEU A 97 -12.33 3.88 -4.02
C LEU A 97 -10.91 4.44 -4.21
N ALA A 98 -10.45 5.32 -3.31
CA ALA A 98 -9.09 5.86 -3.37
C ALA A 98 -8.03 4.76 -3.30
N ASN A 99 -8.19 3.80 -2.38
CA ASN A 99 -7.33 2.64 -2.22
C ASN A 99 -7.28 1.78 -3.50
N SER A 100 -8.45 1.50 -4.06
CA SER A 100 -8.60 0.70 -5.28
C SER A 100 -7.97 1.38 -6.50
N CYS A 101 -8.24 2.67 -6.69
CA CYS A 101 -7.63 3.46 -7.75
C CYS A 101 -6.11 3.52 -7.62
N GLY A 102 -5.60 3.73 -6.40
CA GLY A 102 -4.16 3.73 -6.11
C GLY A 102 -3.49 2.42 -6.50
N ALA A 103 -4.06 1.30 -6.08
CA ALA A 103 -3.56 -0.04 -6.40
C ALA A 103 -3.53 -0.30 -7.93
N ILE A 104 -4.61 0.06 -8.63
CA ILE A 104 -4.71 -0.12 -10.10
C ILE A 104 -3.71 0.77 -10.82
N VAL A 105 -3.67 2.08 -10.50
CA VAL A 105 -2.78 3.03 -11.17
C VAL A 105 -1.32 2.66 -10.94
N ALA A 106 -0.93 2.30 -9.71
CA ALA A 106 0.43 1.89 -9.42
C ALA A 106 0.82 0.58 -10.12
N ALA A 107 -0.12 -0.38 -10.22
CA ALA A 107 0.08 -1.60 -10.98
C ALA A 107 0.29 -1.33 -12.48
N LEU A 108 -0.53 -0.46 -13.08
CA LEU A 108 -0.38 -0.04 -14.48
C LEU A 108 0.94 0.72 -14.69
N ALA A 109 1.29 1.64 -13.79
CA ALA A 109 2.57 2.35 -13.82
C ALA A 109 3.76 1.38 -13.71
N TRP A 110 3.67 0.36 -12.85
CA TRP A 110 4.71 -0.67 -12.76
C TRP A 110 4.89 -1.44 -14.08
N GLN A 111 3.80 -1.81 -14.75
CA GLN A 111 3.85 -2.55 -16.02
C GLN A 111 4.38 -1.69 -17.18
N TYR A 112 3.85 -0.47 -17.32
CA TYR A 112 4.00 0.32 -18.54
C TYR A 112 4.93 1.52 -18.41
N TRP A 113 5.24 1.97 -17.19
CA TRP A 113 6.08 3.15 -16.97
C TRP A 113 7.48 2.76 -16.45
N ALA A 114 8.44 2.69 -17.37
CA ALA A 114 9.83 2.32 -17.02
C ALA A 114 10.50 3.31 -16.03
N HIS A 115 10.15 4.60 -16.08
CA HIS A 115 10.68 5.58 -15.15
C HIS A 115 10.19 5.35 -13.72
N TYR A 116 8.92 5.02 -13.53
CA TYR A 116 8.35 4.65 -12.23
C TYR A 116 9.14 3.50 -11.59
N ARG A 117 9.40 2.43 -12.36
CA ARG A 117 10.27 1.33 -11.91
C ARG A 117 11.67 1.80 -11.54
N ARG A 118 12.32 2.61 -12.39
CA ARG A 118 13.68 3.11 -12.16
C ARG A 118 13.79 3.91 -10.87
N ILE A 119 12.84 4.80 -10.59
CA ILE A 119 12.83 5.58 -9.34
C ILE A 119 12.79 4.65 -8.14
N LEU A 120 11.85 3.69 -8.13
CA LEU A 120 11.68 2.76 -7.01
C LEU A 120 12.82 1.74 -6.87
N GLU A 121 13.56 1.49 -7.94
CA GLU A 121 14.72 0.59 -7.98
C GLU A 121 16.06 1.31 -7.85
N THR A 122 16.05 2.63 -7.67
CA THR A 122 17.29 3.39 -7.52
C THR A 122 18.02 2.92 -6.27
N ARG A 123 19.19 2.30 -6.45
CA ARG A 123 20.04 1.88 -5.34
C ARG A 123 20.56 3.12 -4.63
N VAL A 124 20.04 3.39 -3.43
CA VAL A 124 20.60 4.40 -2.54
C VAL A 124 21.99 3.94 -2.13
N ARG A 125 23.02 4.60 -2.66
CA ARG A 125 24.40 4.41 -2.18
C ARG A 125 24.50 5.10 -0.83
N ILE A 126 24.41 4.34 0.25
CA ILE A 126 24.69 4.85 1.60
C ILE A 126 26.22 4.95 1.71
N PRO A 127 26.80 6.17 1.85
CA PRO A 127 28.23 6.30 2.09
C PRO A 127 28.56 5.60 3.41
N ARG A 128 29.46 4.61 3.38
CA ARG A 128 30.02 4.04 4.61
C ARG A 128 30.90 5.11 5.22
N ARG A 129 30.53 5.58 6.41
CA ARG A 129 31.40 6.42 7.25
C ARG A 129 32.45 5.54 7.93
#